data_AF-A0A7H4MLH3-F1
#
_entry.id   AF-A0A7H4MLH3-F1
#
_cell.length_a   1.000
_cell.length_b   1.000
_cell.length_c   1.000
_cell.angle_alpha   90.00
_cell.angle_beta   90.00
_cell.angle_gamma   90.00
#
_symmetry.space_group_name_H-M   'P 1'
#
loop_
_entity.id
_entity.type
_entity.pdbx_description
1 polymer ?
#
loop_
_entity_poly.entity_id
_entity_poly.type
_entity_poly.pdbx_seq_one_letter_code
_entity_poly.pdbx_strand_id
1 'polypeptide(L)'
;MTPAPFYTLTAGDLTVTAVSDGQMSAPLSLLSGITPEEAERLQRNAGLASPEAIAIGAYLIRGRGHTVLVDTGTGGVNGVGGALIATLALLGVRPEEIDTILLTHAHPDHIGGLLTATGAPAYPNATVFLPSRETRLLAGGIHTGQRQRSRPAQRAARPPRTGNLRGANSRS
;
A
#
# COMPACT_ATOMS: atom_id res chain seq x y z
N MET A 1 -27.70 -4.36 -20.70
CA MET A 1 -27.43 -3.52 -19.53
C MET A 1 -26.08 -2.86 -19.76
N THR A 2 -26.03 -1.53 -19.83
CA THR A 2 -24.75 -0.80 -19.85
C THR A 2 -24.11 -0.98 -18.47
N PRO A 3 -22.85 -1.45 -18.35
CA PRO A 3 -22.16 -1.50 -17.06
C PRO A 3 -22.23 -0.12 -16.40
N ALA A 4 -22.36 -0.08 -15.07
CA ALA A 4 -22.28 1.18 -14.33
C ALA A 4 -20.99 1.93 -14.72
N PRO A 5 -21.03 3.26 -14.89
CA PRO A 5 -19.85 4.00 -15.31
C PRO A 5 -18.77 3.86 -14.25
N PHE A 6 -17.60 3.41 -14.68
CA PHE A 6 -16.41 3.40 -13.83
C PHE A 6 -15.97 4.82 -13.55
N TYR A 7 -15.76 5.16 -12.28
CA TYR A 7 -15.19 6.46 -11.94
C TYR A 7 -13.73 6.51 -12.41
N THR A 8 -13.46 7.41 -13.35
CA THR A 8 -12.16 7.54 -14.01
C THR A 8 -11.71 9.00 -14.00
N LEU A 9 -10.45 9.21 -13.66
CA LEU A 9 -9.78 10.51 -13.69
C LEU A 9 -8.55 10.45 -14.59
N THR A 10 -8.25 11.57 -15.25
CA THR A 10 -7.01 11.75 -16.00
C THR A 10 -6.07 12.65 -15.20
N ALA A 11 -4.82 12.22 -15.04
CA ALA A 11 -3.76 12.98 -14.39
C ALA A 11 -2.54 13.00 -15.31
N GLY A 12 -2.41 14.07 -16.10
CA GLY A 12 -1.39 14.15 -17.14
C GLY A 12 -1.59 13.08 -18.22
N ASP A 13 -0.58 12.23 -18.41
CA ASP A 13 -0.59 11.09 -19.35
C ASP A 13 -1.13 9.79 -18.74
N LEU A 14 -1.64 9.84 -17.51
CA LEU A 14 -2.19 8.70 -16.79
C LEU A 14 -3.71 8.76 -16.74
N THR A 15 -4.33 7.60 -16.89
CA THR A 15 -5.75 7.36 -16.60
C THR A 15 -5.84 6.49 -15.34
N VAL A 16 -6.59 6.95 -14.34
CA VAL A 16 -6.81 6.25 -13.08
C VAL A 16 -8.29 5.89 -12.98
N THR A 17 -8.59 4.61 -12.87
CA THR A 17 -9.94 4.08 -12.75
C THR A 17 -10.11 3.38 -11.41
N ALA A 18 -11.12 3.76 -10.65
CA ALA A 18 -11.51 3.02 -9.44
C ALA A 18 -12.20 1.70 -9.85
N VAL A 19 -11.75 0.60 -9.27
CA VAL A 19 -12.24 -0.75 -9.60
C VAL A 19 -12.72 -1.41 -8.30
N SER A 20 -13.95 -1.93 -8.31
CA SER A 20 -14.52 -2.59 -7.13
C SER A 20 -14.11 -4.05 -7.08
N ASP A 21 -13.71 -4.53 -5.90
CA ASP A 21 -13.63 -5.96 -5.57
C ASP A 21 -14.92 -6.46 -4.90
N GLY A 22 -15.86 -5.55 -4.62
CA GLY A 22 -17.10 -5.81 -3.91
C GLY A 22 -17.15 -5.12 -2.55
N GLN A 23 -17.71 -5.80 -1.55
CA GLN A 23 -17.84 -5.30 -0.20
C GLN A 23 -17.64 -6.41 0.82
N MET A 24 -17.29 -6.03 2.04
CA MET A 24 -17.37 -6.86 3.25
C MET A 24 -18.34 -6.23 4.25
N SER A 25 -18.71 -7.00 5.27
CA SER A 25 -19.44 -6.48 6.43
C SER A 25 -18.59 -6.68 7.67
N ALA A 26 -18.53 -5.66 8.52
CA ALA A 26 -17.85 -5.73 9.81
C ALA A 26 -18.68 -5.01 10.89
N PRO A 27 -18.78 -5.58 12.09
CA PRO A 27 -19.54 -4.94 13.16
C PRO A 27 -18.86 -3.65 13.60
N LEU A 28 -19.65 -2.61 13.86
CA LEU A 28 -19.14 -1.29 14.26
C LEU A 28 -18.37 -1.30 15.59
N SER A 29 -18.55 -2.34 16.40
CA SER A 29 -17.81 -2.57 17.63
C SER A 29 -16.30 -2.80 17.43
N LEU A 30 -15.85 -3.04 16.19
CA LEU A 30 -14.42 -3.10 15.86
C LEU A 30 -13.78 -1.71 15.73
N LEU A 31 -14.58 -0.65 15.57
CA LEU A 31 -14.06 0.71 15.48
C LEU A 31 -13.52 1.17 16.83
N SER A 32 -12.31 1.75 16.82
CA SER A 32 -11.67 2.28 18.02
C SER A 32 -11.93 3.78 18.17
N GLY A 33 -12.13 4.23 19.41
CA GLY A 33 -12.31 5.66 19.72
C GLY A 33 -13.70 6.22 19.45
N ILE A 34 -14.69 5.37 19.19
CA ILE A 34 -16.09 5.74 18.95
C ILE A 34 -17.02 4.62 19.46
N THR A 35 -18.21 4.94 19.95
CA THR A 35 -19.19 3.90 20.29
C THR A 35 -19.92 3.42 19.04
N PRO A 36 -20.41 2.16 19.00
CA PRO A 36 -21.16 1.65 17.85
C PRO A 36 -22.36 2.53 17.47
N GLU A 37 -23.10 3.05 18.46
CA GLU A 37 -24.29 3.88 18.24
C GLU A 37 -23.92 5.22 17.58
N GLU A 38 -22.81 5.83 18.02
CA GLU A 38 -22.32 7.07 17.46
C GLU A 38 -21.78 6.86 16.03
N ALA A 39 -21.04 5.77 15.80
CA ALA A 39 -20.58 5.39 14.46
C ALA A 39 -21.75 5.17 13.50
N GLU A 40 -22.79 4.46 13.94
CA GLU A 40 -24.00 4.20 13.15
C GLU A 40 -24.69 5.53 12.80
N ARG A 41 -24.89 6.40 13.80
CA ARG A 41 -25.53 7.71 13.63
C ARG A 41 -24.79 8.56 12.60
N LEU A 42 -23.46 8.66 12.70
CA LEU A 42 -22.64 9.44 11.76
C LEU A 42 -22.74 8.89 10.33
N GLN A 43 -22.66 7.57 10.16
CA GLN A 43 -22.74 6.94 8.85
C GLN A 43 -24.12 7.10 8.20
N ARG A 44 -25.20 6.95 8.97
CA ARG A 44 -26.57 7.20 8.48
C ARG A 44 -26.77 8.66 8.09
N ASN A 45 -26.25 9.60 8.88
CA ASN A 45 -26.30 11.03 8.55
C ASN A 45 -25.51 11.37 7.28
N ALA A 46 -24.47 10.59 6.96
CA ALA A 46 -23.73 10.69 5.70
C ALA A 46 -24.44 10.02 4.51
N GLY A 47 -25.63 9.45 4.71
CA GLY A 47 -26.44 8.81 3.66
C GLY A 47 -26.10 7.35 3.39
N LEU A 48 -25.29 6.70 4.25
CA LEU A 48 -24.99 5.27 4.10
C LEU A 48 -26.18 4.42 4.56
N ALA A 49 -26.73 3.62 3.64
CA ALA A 49 -27.84 2.72 3.93
C ALA A 49 -27.44 1.54 4.83
N SER A 50 -26.20 1.08 4.69
CA SER A 50 -25.62 -0.05 5.42
C SER A 50 -24.33 0.38 6.13
N PRO A 51 -24.39 0.87 7.39
CA PRO A 51 -23.22 1.36 8.12
C PRO A 51 -22.11 0.32 8.34
N GLU A 52 -22.43 -0.97 8.32
CA GLU A 52 -21.45 -2.05 8.49
C GLU A 52 -20.79 -2.48 7.17
N ALA A 53 -21.30 -2.02 6.04
CA ALA A 53 -20.78 -2.37 4.73
C ALA A 53 -19.52 -1.56 4.42
N ILE A 54 -18.43 -2.27 4.14
CA ILE A 54 -17.13 -1.70 3.78
C ILE A 54 -16.87 -2.06 2.32
N ALA A 55 -16.78 -1.05 1.46
CA ALA A 55 -16.41 -1.24 0.07
C ALA A 55 -14.92 -1.63 -0.03
N ILE A 56 -14.63 -2.63 -0.86
CA ILE A 56 -13.27 -3.06 -1.16
C ILE A 56 -12.98 -2.62 -2.60
N GLY A 57 -11.88 -1.90 -2.76
CA GLY A 57 -11.53 -1.29 -4.04
C GLY A 57 -10.05 -1.36 -4.32
N ALA A 58 -9.74 -1.31 -5.61
CA ALA A 58 -8.42 -1.19 -6.18
C ALA A 58 -8.40 -0.02 -7.16
N TYR A 59 -7.21 0.36 -7.63
CA TYR A 59 -7.07 1.36 -8.69
C TYR A 59 -6.32 0.78 -9.88
N LEU A 60 -6.93 0.86 -11.06
CA LEU A 60 -6.28 0.59 -12.33
C LEU A 60 -5.67 1.90 -12.85
N ILE A 61 -4.36 1.91 -13.09
CA ILE A 61 -3.65 3.05 -13.67
C ILE A 61 -3.08 2.63 -15.02
N ARG A 62 -3.40 3.38 -16.07
CA ARG A 62 -2.89 3.15 -17.43
C ARG A 62 -2.22 4.40 -17.97
N GLY A 63 -1.06 4.23 -18.58
CA GLY A 63 -0.34 5.33 -19.23
C GLY A 63 1.12 4.98 -19.44
N ARG A 64 1.78 5.69 -20.36
CA ARG A 64 3.22 5.53 -20.64
C ARG A 64 3.65 4.10 -20.97
N GLY A 65 2.74 3.30 -21.54
CA GLY A 65 3.00 1.89 -21.88
C GLY A 65 2.83 0.91 -20.73
N HIS A 66 2.34 1.34 -19.57
CA HIS A 66 2.11 0.48 -18.39
C HIS A 66 0.62 0.35 -18.06
N THR A 67 0.29 -0.81 -17.51
CA THR A 67 -0.97 -1.17 -16.86
C THR A 67 -0.65 -1.60 -15.43
N VAL A 68 -0.90 -0.68 -14.51
CA VAL A 68 -0.58 -0.83 -13.09
C VAL A 68 -1.86 -1.07 -12.31
N LEU A 69 -1.82 -1.98 -11.35
CA LEU A 69 -2.91 -2.20 -10.40
C LEU A 69 -2.42 -1.83 -8.98
N VAL A 70 -3.20 -1.01 -8.28
CA VAL A 70 -2.98 -0.70 -6.86
C VAL A 70 -3.94 -1.56 -6.03
N ASP A 71 -3.38 -2.45 -5.21
CA ASP A 71 -4.07 -3.52 -4.47
C ASP A 71 -4.82 -4.56 -5.34
N THR A 72 -5.00 -5.77 -4.83
CA THR A 72 -5.56 -6.90 -5.60
C THR A 72 -6.86 -7.48 -5.02
N GLY A 73 -7.43 -6.83 -4.01
CA GLY A 73 -8.67 -7.30 -3.38
C GLY A 73 -8.46 -8.55 -2.53
N THR A 74 -9.56 -9.20 -2.18
CA THR A 74 -9.57 -10.35 -1.25
C THR A 74 -9.23 -11.69 -1.92
N GLY A 75 -9.31 -11.76 -3.25
CA GLY A 75 -9.26 -13.03 -3.98
C GLY A 75 -10.51 -13.92 -3.80
N GLY A 76 -11.58 -13.40 -3.19
CA GLY A 76 -12.83 -14.13 -2.95
C GLY A 76 -12.78 -15.12 -1.80
N VAL A 77 -11.73 -15.07 -0.97
CA VAL A 77 -11.60 -15.94 0.21
C VAL A 77 -12.79 -15.72 1.14
N ASN A 78 -13.40 -16.82 1.61
CA ASN A 78 -14.59 -16.84 2.48
C ASN A 78 -15.84 -16.18 1.87
N GLY A 79 -15.91 -16.02 0.54
CA GLY A 79 -17.08 -15.44 -0.13
C GLY A 79 -17.25 -13.93 0.08
N VAL A 80 -16.19 -13.25 0.52
CA VAL A 80 -16.15 -11.80 0.73
C VAL A 80 -15.34 -11.17 -0.40
N GLY A 81 -15.86 -10.12 -1.03
CA GLY A 81 -15.20 -9.51 -2.19
C GLY A 81 -14.97 -10.50 -3.34
N GLY A 82 -13.81 -10.41 -4.00
CA GLY A 82 -13.39 -11.32 -5.06
C GLY A 82 -13.90 -10.98 -6.46
N ALA A 83 -14.59 -9.85 -6.63
CA ALA A 83 -15.11 -9.43 -7.93
C ALA A 83 -14.05 -8.71 -8.80
N LEU A 84 -12.83 -8.45 -8.30
CA LEU A 84 -11.90 -7.55 -8.96
C LEU A 84 -11.53 -7.98 -10.39
N ILE A 85 -11.17 -9.25 -10.62
CA ILE A 85 -10.83 -9.75 -11.96
C ILE A 85 -12.02 -9.65 -12.93
N ALA A 86 -13.21 -10.02 -12.47
CA ALA A 86 -14.42 -9.90 -13.28
C ALA A 86 -14.72 -8.42 -13.61
N THR A 87 -14.46 -7.52 -12.67
CA THR A 87 -14.67 -6.08 -12.84
C THR A 87 -13.62 -5.45 -13.77
N LEU A 88 -12.36 -5.89 -13.71
CA LEU A 88 -11.31 -5.52 -14.68
C LEU A 88 -11.66 -5.99 -16.10
N ALA A 89 -12.27 -7.15 -16.26
CA ALA A 89 -12.71 -7.64 -17.57
C ALA A 89 -13.78 -6.73 -18.21
N LEU A 90 -14.63 -6.08 -17.40
CA LEU A 90 -15.59 -5.07 -17.90
C LEU A 90 -14.90 -3.80 -18.41
N LEU A 91 -13.67 -3.54 -17.97
CA LEU A 91 -12.78 -2.48 -18.48
C LEU A 91 -11.92 -2.94 -19.66
N GLY A 92 -12.09 -4.20 -20.10
CA GLY A 92 -11.30 -4.81 -21.17
C GLY A 92 -9.86 -5.16 -20.76
N VAL A 93 -9.60 -5.32 -19.47
CA VAL A 93 -8.27 -5.66 -18.94
C VAL A 93 -8.27 -7.11 -18.46
N ARG A 94 -7.35 -7.91 -19.01
CA ARG A 94 -7.06 -9.27 -18.54
C ARG A 94 -5.91 -9.26 -17.52
N PRO A 95 -5.84 -10.23 -16.61
CA PRO A 95 -4.78 -10.29 -15.60
C PRO A 95 -3.36 -10.32 -16.20
N GLU A 96 -3.18 -10.89 -17.39
CA GLU A 96 -1.88 -10.96 -18.08
C GLU A 96 -1.42 -9.60 -18.62
N GLU A 97 -2.31 -8.62 -18.72
CA GLU A 97 -1.98 -7.29 -19.22
C GLU A 97 -1.45 -6.37 -18.11
N ILE A 98 -1.61 -6.76 -16.85
CA ILE A 98 -1.08 -6.03 -15.69
C ILE A 98 0.41 -6.37 -15.55
N ASP A 99 1.26 -5.35 -15.74
CA ASP A 99 2.71 -5.49 -15.63
C ASP A 99 3.25 -5.11 -14.24
N THR A 100 2.49 -4.33 -13.48
CA THR A 100 2.92 -3.84 -12.17
C THR A 100 1.78 -3.90 -11.17
N ILE A 101 2.06 -4.42 -9.98
CA ILE A 101 1.16 -4.36 -8.83
C ILE A 101 1.82 -3.58 -7.71
N LEU A 102 1.14 -2.55 -7.22
CA LEU A 102 1.55 -1.77 -6.06
C LEU A 102 0.62 -2.10 -4.90
N LEU A 103 1.13 -2.76 -3.87
CA LEU A 103 0.38 -3.01 -2.66
C LEU A 103 0.53 -1.83 -1.71
N THR A 104 -0.58 -1.33 -1.19
CA THR A 104 -0.57 -0.31 -0.13
C THR A 104 -0.04 -0.91 1.17
N HIS A 105 -0.48 -2.13 1.49
CA HIS A 105 -0.05 -2.94 2.63
C HIS A 105 -0.44 -4.42 2.44
N ALA A 106 -0.17 -5.27 3.43
CA ALA A 106 -0.32 -6.72 3.31
C ALA A 106 -1.52 -7.33 4.07
N HIS A 107 -2.62 -6.58 4.24
CA HIS A 107 -3.84 -7.17 4.75
C HIS A 107 -4.56 -8.02 3.70
N PRO A 108 -5.34 -9.04 4.12
CA PRO A 108 -5.98 -9.99 3.21
C PRO A 108 -6.88 -9.38 2.15
N ASP A 109 -7.52 -8.24 2.43
CA ASP A 109 -8.38 -7.51 1.50
C ASP A 109 -7.62 -6.69 0.43
N HIS A 110 -6.29 -6.63 0.54
CA HIS A 110 -5.42 -5.96 -0.43
C HIS A 110 -4.49 -6.93 -1.14
N ILE A 111 -3.94 -7.92 -0.43
CA ILE A 111 -2.99 -8.91 -0.98
C ILE A 111 -3.65 -10.21 -1.43
N GLY A 112 -4.89 -10.47 -0.99
CA GLY A 112 -5.55 -11.77 -1.13
C GLY A 112 -5.75 -12.20 -2.58
N GLY A 113 -5.94 -11.25 -3.49
CA GLY A 113 -6.11 -11.54 -4.92
C GLY A 113 -4.82 -11.82 -5.68
N LEU A 114 -3.63 -11.86 -5.04
CA LEU A 114 -2.38 -12.18 -5.74
C LEU A 114 -2.33 -13.62 -6.25
N LEU A 115 -3.02 -14.55 -5.57
CA LEU A 115 -2.99 -15.97 -5.87
C LEU A 115 -4.39 -16.45 -6.25
N THR A 116 -4.45 -17.38 -7.20
CA THR A 116 -5.66 -18.14 -7.49
C THR A 116 -5.94 -19.13 -6.36
N ALA A 117 -7.13 -19.75 -6.39
CA ALA A 117 -7.48 -20.83 -5.46
C ALA A 117 -6.51 -22.03 -5.50
N THR A 118 -5.75 -22.20 -6.59
CA THR A 118 -4.73 -23.25 -6.73
C THR A 118 -3.34 -22.83 -6.27
N GLY A 119 -3.18 -21.58 -5.79
CA GLY A 119 -1.90 -21.01 -5.36
C GLY A 119 -1.02 -20.53 -6.52
N ALA A 120 -1.54 -20.51 -7.76
CA ALA A 120 -0.84 -19.94 -8.89
C ALA A 120 -0.94 -18.40 -8.87
N PRO A 121 0.04 -17.65 -9.44
CA PRO A 121 -0.10 -16.20 -9.59
C PRO A 121 -1.34 -15.84 -10.40
N ALA A 122 -2.20 -14.99 -9.85
CA ALA A 122 -3.38 -14.48 -10.57
C ALA A 122 -3.02 -13.48 -11.68
N TYR A 123 -1.89 -12.79 -11.53
CA TYR A 123 -1.36 -11.78 -12.46
C TYR A 123 0.04 -12.22 -12.92
N PRO A 124 0.16 -13.12 -13.91
CA PRO A 124 1.39 -13.85 -14.18
C PRO A 124 2.54 -13.00 -14.72
N ASN A 125 2.25 -11.84 -15.32
CA ASN A 125 3.26 -10.95 -15.90
C ASN A 125 3.63 -9.79 -14.96
N ALA A 126 3.00 -9.69 -13.79
CA ALA A 126 3.14 -8.55 -12.91
C ALA A 126 4.39 -8.64 -12.04
N THR A 127 5.12 -7.53 -11.92
CA THR A 127 6.05 -7.32 -10.81
C THR A 127 5.30 -6.74 -9.62
N VAL A 128 5.41 -7.38 -8.45
CA VAL A 128 4.71 -6.97 -7.23
C VAL A 128 5.64 -6.14 -6.34
N PHE A 129 5.19 -4.95 -5.94
CA PHE A 129 5.87 -4.06 -5.01
C PHE A 129 5.07 -3.96 -3.71
N LEU A 130 5.75 -4.16 -2.58
CA LEU A 130 5.21 -3.99 -1.24
C LEU A 130 6.17 -3.10 -0.42
N PRO A 131 5.69 -2.13 0.37
CA PRO A 131 6.55 -1.31 1.20
C PRO A 131 7.44 -2.15 2.13
N SER A 132 8.73 -1.79 2.24
CA SER A 132 9.70 -2.61 3.00
C SER A 132 9.42 -2.70 4.50
N ARG A 133 8.50 -1.87 5.03
CA ARG A 133 8.03 -1.99 6.42
C ARG A 133 7.08 -3.17 6.58
N GLU A 134 6.18 -3.37 5.62
CA GLU A 134 5.20 -4.46 5.60
C GLU A 134 5.89 -5.82 5.43
N THR A 135 6.86 -5.92 4.51
CA THR A 135 7.63 -7.16 4.32
C THR A 135 8.33 -7.61 5.60
N ARG A 136 8.78 -6.66 6.44
CA ARG A 136 9.41 -6.94 7.73
C ARG A 136 8.42 -7.47 8.77
N LEU A 137 7.17 -7.00 8.75
CA LEU A 137 6.12 -7.49 9.64
C LEU A 137 5.69 -8.91 9.23
N LEU A 138 5.53 -9.17 7.93
CA LEU A 138 5.23 -10.50 7.41
C LEU A 138 6.35 -11.51 7.67
N ALA A 139 7.62 -11.09 7.52
CA ALA A 139 8.78 -11.96 7.72
C ALA A 139 9.19 -12.12 9.20
N GLY A 140 8.49 -11.49 10.14
CA GLY A 140 9.08 -11.08 11.42
C GLY A 140 8.24 -11.20 12.67
N GLY A 141 7.10 -11.91 12.65
CA GLY A 141 6.58 -12.56 13.85
C GLY A 141 7.51 -13.63 14.44
N ILE A 142 8.67 -13.86 13.81
CA ILE A 142 9.78 -14.65 14.35
C ILE A 142 10.93 -13.70 14.66
N HIS A 143 11.10 -13.39 15.94
CA HIS A 143 12.35 -12.84 16.46
C HIS A 143 13.50 -13.80 16.16
N THR A 144 14.27 -13.51 15.11
CA THR A 144 15.67 -13.96 15.02
C THR A 144 16.57 -12.78 15.34
N GLY A 145 17.47 -13.02 16.28
CA GLY A 145 18.15 -12.02 17.07
C GLY A 145 19.00 -11.02 16.28
N GLN A 146 19.29 -9.94 16.99
CA GLN A 146 20.19 -8.87 16.62
C GLN A 146 21.44 -9.31 15.85
N ARG A 147 21.79 -8.51 14.83
CA ARG A 147 23.13 -7.92 14.77
C ARG A 147 23.00 -6.44 14.38
N GLN A 148 23.01 -5.57 15.40
CA GLN A 148 23.44 -4.19 15.20
C GLN A 148 24.87 -4.24 14.67
N ARG A 149 25.10 -3.80 13.43
CA ARG A 149 26.44 -3.44 12.99
C ARG A 149 26.74 -2.06 13.56
N SER A 150 27.39 -2.04 14.72
CA SER A 150 28.07 -0.86 15.25
C SER A 150 29.11 -0.39 14.23
N ARG A 151 28.96 0.86 13.74
CA ARG A 151 30.02 1.55 13.01
C ARG A 151 31.15 1.85 14.00
N PRO A 152 32.42 1.49 13.72
CA PRO A 152 33.51 1.96 14.56
C PRO A 152 33.71 3.46 14.31
N ALA A 153 33.70 4.24 15.38
CA ALA A 153 34.05 5.64 15.35
C ALA A 153 35.53 5.80 14.96
N GLN A 154 35.81 6.31 13.76
CA GLN A 154 37.13 6.81 13.43
C GLN A 154 37.35 8.13 14.19
N ARG A 155 38.05 8.04 15.33
CA ARG A 155 38.53 9.18 16.09
C ARG A 155 39.84 9.66 15.46
N ALA A 156 39.76 10.66 14.58
CA ALA A 156 40.95 11.37 14.12
C ALA A 156 41.56 12.16 15.29
N ALA A 157 42.81 11.84 15.63
CA ALA A 157 43.59 12.55 16.63
C ALA A 157 43.90 13.98 16.15
N ARG A 158 43.50 14.99 16.91
CA ARG A 158 43.99 16.37 16.76
C ARG A 158 45.35 16.48 17.49
N PRO A 159 46.40 17.06 16.88
CA PRO A 159 47.64 17.34 17.60
C PRO A 159 47.49 18.61 18.46
N PRO A 160 48.31 18.78 19.51
CA PRO A 160 48.24 19.93 20.40
C PRO A 160 48.78 21.20 19.70
N ARG A 161 48.07 22.31 19.84
CA ARG A 161 48.56 23.65 19.46
C ARG A 161 49.54 24.13 20.53
N THR A 162 50.83 24.17 20.19
CA THR A 162 51.82 24.97 20.91
C THR A 162 51.68 26.43 20.48
N GLY A 163 51.24 27.29 21.40
CA GLY A 163 51.31 28.74 21.21
C GLY A 163 52.70 29.22 21.63
N ASN A 164 53.49 29.71 20.68
CA ASN A 164 54.71 30.45 20.98
C ASN A 164 54.55 31.89 20.48
N LEU A 165 54.72 32.83 21.41
CA LEU A 165 54.57 34.27 21.25
C LEU A 165 55.62 34.79 20.24
N ARG A 166 55.18 35.48 19.19
CA ARG A 166 56.07 36.27 18.34
C ARG A 166 56.40 37.58 19.05
N GLY A 167 57.69 37.81 19.28
CA GLY A 167 58.21 39.16 19.49
C GLY A 167 58.04 39.98 18.21
N ALA A 168 57.60 41.22 18.38
CA ALA A 168 57.73 42.28 17.39
C ALA A 168 58.58 43.36 18.02
N ASN A 169 59.73 43.62 17.41
CA ASN A 169 60.62 44.72 17.71
C ASN A 169 60.70 45.53 16.40
N SER A 170 60.25 46.79 16.41
CA SER A 170 60.64 47.78 15.42
C SER A 170 60.55 49.19 15.98
N ARG A 171 61.69 49.86 15.86
CA ARG A 171 62.05 51.20 16.28
C ARG A 171 61.19 52.28 15.61
N SER A 172 60.89 53.36 16.34
CA SER A 172 61.32 54.74 16.06
C SER A 172 61.26 55.54 17.34
#